data_AF-A0A1D2VB35-F1
#
_entry.id   AF-A0A1D2VB35-F1
#
_cell.length_a   1.000
_cell.length_b   1.000
_cell.length_c   1.000
_cell.angle_alpha   90.00
_cell.angle_beta   90.00
_cell.angle_gamma   90.00
#
_symmetry.space_group_name_H-M   'P 1'
#
loop_
_entity.id
_entity.type
_entity.pdbx_description
1 polymer ?
#
loop_
_entity_poly.entity_id
_entity_poly.type
_entity_poly.pdbx_seq_one_letter_code
_entity_poly.pdbx_strand_id
1 'polypeptide(L)'
;MAQLQKYLHLSEISNEKTYVFDIVVENERGSNFFGIPLFSKNFLIHGVDPSSFSKSNNTKKKLFHNKNTQQQVLADYTTCGPGSKNHRFNLKLITLPDQSWEWSWKEWYVLKINDDVDENGWLYSRIRFNSKKWRGSHHFGNFVRKRYWARLREK
;
A
#
# COMPACT_ATOMS: atom_id res chain seq x y z
N MET A 1 -23.33 37.95 -21.25
CA MET A 1 -21.92 37.50 -21.32
C MET A 1 -21.33 37.14 -19.95
N ALA A 2 -21.47 37.96 -18.91
CA ALA A 2 -20.91 37.68 -17.57
C ALA A 2 -21.45 36.41 -16.88
N GLN A 3 -22.73 36.09 -17.06
CA GLN A 3 -23.34 34.89 -16.45
C GLN A 3 -22.79 33.59 -17.05
N LEU A 4 -22.56 33.55 -18.37
CA LEU A 4 -21.93 32.42 -19.06
C LEU A 4 -20.47 32.22 -18.64
N GLN A 5 -19.70 33.30 -18.45
CA GLN A 5 -18.34 33.22 -17.92
C GLN A 5 -18.29 32.65 -16.49
N LYS A 6 -19.26 33.00 -15.63
CA LYS A 6 -19.38 32.42 -14.28
C LYS A 6 -19.63 30.91 -14.33
N TYR A 7 -20.50 30.43 -15.22
CA TYR A 7 -20.77 28.99 -15.35
C TYR A 7 -19.59 28.22 -15.96
N LEU A 8 -18.91 28.78 -16.96
CA LEU A 8 -17.71 28.17 -17.55
C LEU A 8 -16.59 28.06 -16.51
N HIS A 9 -16.35 29.13 -15.73
CA HIS A 9 -15.36 29.13 -14.67
C HIS A 9 -15.69 28.11 -13.55
N LEU A 10 -16.96 27.99 -13.16
CA LEU A 10 -17.40 26.97 -12.20
C LEU A 10 -17.25 25.54 -12.75
N SER A 11 -17.46 25.34 -14.05
CA SER A 11 -17.27 24.04 -14.69
C SER A 11 -15.79 23.63 -14.82
N GLU A 12 -14.90 24.60 -15.00
CA GLU A 12 -13.44 24.40 -14.97
C GLU A 12 -12.93 24.08 -13.55
N ILE A 13 -13.46 24.75 -12.52
CA ILE A 13 -13.13 24.46 -11.11
C ILE A 13 -13.64 23.07 -10.69
N SER A 14 -14.78 22.60 -11.22
CA SER A 14 -15.36 21.31 -10.84
C SER A 14 -14.62 20.07 -11.38
N ASN A 15 -13.60 20.25 -12.23
CA ASN A 15 -12.95 19.15 -12.95
C ASN A 15 -11.54 18.79 -12.47
N GLU A 16 -11.01 19.44 -11.43
CA GLU A 16 -9.63 19.19 -10.99
C GLU A 16 -9.51 18.18 -9.83
N LYS A 17 -10.08 16.98 -10.04
CA LYS A 17 -9.95 15.90 -9.05
C LYS A 17 -8.54 15.32 -9.04
N THR A 18 -7.89 15.36 -7.88
CA THR A 18 -6.58 14.78 -7.63
C THR A 18 -6.71 13.40 -7.02
N TYR A 19 -6.24 12.36 -7.71
CA TYR A 19 -6.19 11.00 -7.16
C TYR A 19 -4.80 10.65 -6.61
N VAL A 20 -4.73 9.95 -5.48
CA VAL A 20 -3.49 9.43 -4.90
C VAL A 20 -3.68 8.00 -4.39
N PHE A 21 -2.71 7.13 -4.71
CA PHE A 21 -2.64 5.77 -4.17
C PHE A 21 -1.84 5.73 -2.87
N ASP A 22 -2.44 5.19 -1.83
CA ASP A 22 -1.74 4.76 -0.62
C ASP A 22 -1.40 3.27 -0.74
N ILE A 23 -0.14 2.91 -0.49
CA ILE A 23 0.36 1.53 -0.56
C ILE A 23 0.88 1.08 0.80
N VAL A 24 0.38 -0.05 1.27
CA VAL A 24 0.77 -0.69 2.52
C VAL A 24 1.30 -2.09 2.22
N VAL A 25 2.39 -2.46 2.88
CA VAL A 25 2.97 -3.80 2.80
C VAL A 25 2.64 -4.54 4.07
N GLU A 26 2.01 -5.69 3.94
CA GLU A 26 1.80 -6.64 5.02
C GLU A 26 2.95 -7.66 5.03
N ASN A 27 3.47 -8.00 6.21
CA ASN A 27 4.65 -8.85 6.40
C ASN A 27 4.32 -9.98 7.38
N GLU A 28 4.73 -11.21 7.06
CA GLU A 28 4.60 -12.36 7.96
C GLU A 28 5.80 -13.30 7.86
N ARG A 29 6.11 -13.96 8.97
CA ARG A 29 7.14 -15.01 9.05
C ARG A 29 6.45 -16.35 9.32
N GLY A 30 7.04 -17.44 8.86
CA GLY A 30 6.44 -18.76 8.94
C GLY A 30 7.24 -19.81 8.21
N SER A 31 6.58 -20.88 7.80
CA SER A 31 7.14 -21.89 6.90
C SER A 31 6.01 -22.65 6.21
N ASN A 32 6.34 -23.33 5.11
CA ASN A 32 5.44 -24.29 4.49
C ASN A 32 5.61 -25.66 5.15
N PHE A 33 4.52 -26.23 5.66
CA PHE A 33 4.50 -27.57 6.25
C PHE A 33 3.56 -28.46 5.44
N PHE A 34 4.10 -29.47 4.77
CA PHE A 34 3.35 -30.35 3.86
C PHE A 34 2.47 -29.61 2.83
N GLY A 35 3.01 -28.54 2.22
CA GLY A 35 2.28 -27.73 1.24
C GLY A 35 1.29 -26.72 1.84
N ILE A 36 1.14 -26.70 3.17
CA ILE A 36 0.29 -25.72 3.86
C ILE A 36 1.16 -24.51 4.28
N PRO A 37 0.84 -23.28 3.82
CA PRO A 37 1.55 -22.08 4.21
C PRO A 37 1.17 -21.65 5.64
N LEU A 38 2.00 -21.99 6.62
CA LEU A 38 1.83 -21.62 8.03
C LEU A 38 2.63 -20.35 8.34
N PHE A 39 2.04 -19.20 7.98
CA PHE A 39 2.63 -17.87 8.23
C PHE A 39 1.77 -17.07 9.19
N SER A 40 2.44 -16.26 10.01
CA SER A 40 1.77 -15.39 10.97
C SER A 40 2.60 -14.14 11.24
N LYS A 41 1.93 -13.01 11.39
CA LYS A 41 2.53 -11.78 11.93
C LYS A 41 3.12 -11.93 13.33
N ASN A 42 2.64 -12.91 14.11
CA ASN A 42 3.13 -13.13 15.48
C ASN A 42 4.51 -13.81 15.50
N PHE A 43 4.94 -14.41 14.39
CA PHE A 43 6.27 -14.99 14.26
C PHE A 43 7.32 -13.99 13.77
N LEU A 44 6.95 -12.73 13.54
CA LEU A 44 7.92 -11.69 13.21
C LEU A 44 8.87 -11.46 14.39
N ILE A 45 10.17 -11.38 14.10
CA ILE A 45 11.20 -11.15 15.10
C ILE A 45 11.36 -9.65 15.31
N HIS A 46 10.90 -9.16 16.47
CA HIS A 46 11.04 -7.76 16.83
C HIS A 46 12.52 -7.29 16.76
N GLY A 47 12.76 -6.15 16.10
CA GLY A 47 14.09 -5.56 15.93
C GLY A 47 14.88 -6.06 14.71
N VAL A 48 14.51 -7.22 14.15
CA VAL A 48 15.14 -7.77 12.92
C VAL A 48 14.18 -7.69 11.73
N ASP A 49 12.93 -8.03 11.97
CA ASP A 49 11.88 -8.00 10.96
C ASP A 49 11.19 -6.64 10.87
N PRO A 50 10.66 -6.30 9.69
CA PRO A 50 9.74 -5.17 9.56
C PRO A 50 8.47 -5.44 10.37
N SER A 51 7.75 -4.37 10.68
CA SER A 51 6.42 -4.46 11.28
C SER A 51 5.46 -5.26 10.40
N SER A 52 4.46 -5.88 11.03
CA SER A 52 3.40 -6.63 10.33
C SER A 52 2.70 -5.84 9.23
N PHE A 53 2.58 -4.53 9.40
CA PHE A 53 2.24 -3.60 8.33
C PHE A 53 3.30 -2.51 8.28
N SER A 54 3.87 -2.29 7.10
CA SER A 54 4.85 -1.23 6.84
C SER A 54 4.41 -0.42 5.63
N LYS A 55 4.65 0.88 5.67
CA LYS A 55 4.40 1.74 4.51
C LYS A 55 5.42 1.44 3.41
N SER A 56 4.94 1.36 2.17
CA SER A 56 5.84 1.13 1.03
C SER A 56 6.54 2.42 0.69
N ASN A 57 7.86 2.51 0.91
CA ASN A 57 8.65 3.69 0.50
C ASN A 57 8.61 3.92 -1.03
N ASN A 58 8.15 2.92 -1.79
CA ASN A 58 7.91 3.00 -3.22
C ASN A 58 6.54 3.62 -3.58
N THR A 59 5.91 4.40 -2.69
CA THR A 59 4.81 5.30 -3.08
C THR A 59 5.36 6.42 -3.97
N LYS A 60 5.47 6.12 -5.26
CA LYS A 60 5.49 7.14 -6.29
C LYS A 60 4.11 7.77 -6.31
N LYS A 61 3.97 8.91 -5.63
CA LYS A 61 2.81 9.76 -5.77
C LYS A 61 2.65 10.15 -7.25
N LYS A 62 1.45 9.92 -7.76
CA LYS A 62 0.99 10.43 -9.05
C LYS A 62 -0.22 11.29 -8.73
N LEU A 63 -0.10 12.61 -8.89
CA LEU A 63 -1.27 13.46 -9.08
C LEU A 63 -1.83 13.03 -10.44
N PHE A 64 -2.94 12.30 -10.48
CA PHE A 64 -3.57 11.98 -11.76
C PHE A 64 -4.27 13.24 -12.28
N HIS A 65 -3.52 14.06 -13.00
CA HIS A 65 -4.12 15.03 -13.90
C HIS A 65 -4.31 14.33 -15.27
N ASN A 66 -5.56 14.16 -15.65
CA ASN A 66 -6.01 13.63 -16.94
C ASN A 66 -5.57 14.64 -18.04
N LYS A 67 -4.92 14.36 -19.17
CA LYS A 67 -4.52 13.16 -19.94
C LYS A 67 -3.09 13.41 -20.45
N ASN A 68 -2.36 12.33 -20.68
CA ASN A 68 -1.03 12.26 -21.28
C ASN A 68 0.12 12.71 -20.37
N THR A 69 1.16 11.88 -20.35
CA THR A 69 2.48 12.13 -19.76
C THR A 69 2.64 11.75 -18.29
N GLN A 70 3.57 10.82 -18.09
CA GLN A 70 4.07 10.32 -16.83
C GLN A 70 4.97 11.37 -16.19
N GLN A 71 4.73 11.78 -14.93
CA GLN A 71 5.77 12.26 -14.00
C GLN A 71 5.26 12.36 -12.55
N GLN A 72 6.18 12.21 -11.59
CA GLN A 72 6.02 11.79 -10.18
C GLN A 72 6.32 12.95 -9.21
N VAL A 73 5.61 13.11 -8.07
CA VAL A 73 6.07 13.96 -6.93
C VAL A 73 5.50 13.52 -5.57
N LEU A 74 6.39 13.27 -4.59
CA LEU A 74 6.31 12.77 -3.18
C LEU A 74 5.46 13.56 -2.15
N ALA A 75 4.93 12.88 -1.11
CA ALA A 75 4.75 13.41 0.26
C ALA A 75 4.60 12.22 1.20
N ASP A 76 5.56 12.09 2.10
CA ASP A 76 5.53 12.78 3.39
C ASP A 76 4.16 12.80 4.05
N TYR A 77 3.80 11.64 4.58
CA TYR A 77 3.12 11.59 5.87
C TYR A 77 4.15 11.14 6.92
N THR A 78 4.24 11.89 8.01
CA THR A 78 4.80 11.47 9.30
C THR A 78 3.68 10.66 10.02
N THR A 79 3.87 9.61 10.83
CA THR A 79 5.01 9.06 11.58
C THR A 79 4.84 7.53 11.74
N CYS A 80 5.92 6.83 12.10
CA CYS A 80 5.98 6.14 13.39
C CYS A 80 7.40 6.34 13.94
N GLY A 81 7.53 7.25 14.91
CA GLY A 81 8.77 7.43 15.66
C GLY A 81 9.16 6.15 16.43
N PRO A 82 10.40 6.09 16.92
CA PRO A 82 10.89 4.95 17.68
C PRO A 82 10.15 4.91 19.03
N GLY A 83 9.21 3.96 19.21
CA GLY A 83 8.62 3.74 20.54
C GLY A 83 7.19 3.22 20.65
N SER A 84 6.45 2.96 19.56
CA SER A 84 5.11 2.37 19.69
C SER A 84 5.19 0.88 20.04
N LYS A 85 5.18 0.58 21.34
CA LYS A 85 4.97 -0.76 21.87
C LYS A 85 3.47 -1.08 21.79
N ASN A 86 3.10 -2.09 21.00
CA ASN A 86 1.83 -2.83 21.10
C ASN A 86 0.51 -2.13 20.75
N HIS A 87 0.34 -1.68 19.51
CA HIS A 87 -1.00 -1.64 18.90
C HIS A 87 -1.05 -2.54 17.66
N ARG A 88 -2.01 -3.48 17.64
CA ARG A 88 -2.38 -4.28 16.47
C ARG A 88 -2.71 -3.32 15.32
N PHE A 89 -1.74 -3.08 14.44
CA PHE A 89 -1.99 -2.32 13.22
C PHE A 89 -3.05 -3.07 12.41
N ASN A 90 -4.13 -2.37 12.07
CA ASN A 90 -5.25 -2.87 11.28
C ASN A 90 -5.44 -1.88 10.13
N LEU A 91 -5.64 -2.37 8.91
CA LEU A 91 -5.88 -1.54 7.72
C LEU A 91 -7.02 -0.52 7.93
N LYS A 92 -7.97 -0.81 8.82
CA LYS A 92 -9.07 0.08 9.23
C LYS A 92 -8.62 1.33 10.01
N LEU A 93 -7.45 1.27 10.65
CA LEU A 93 -6.90 2.39 11.43
C LEU A 93 -6.15 3.41 10.56
N ILE A 94 -5.98 3.12 9.26
CA ILE A 94 -5.32 4.04 8.34
C ILE A 94 -6.34 5.13 7.97
N THR A 95 -6.18 6.29 8.59
CA THR A 95 -7.00 7.48 8.35
C THR A 95 -6.44 8.33 7.22
N LEU A 96 -7.31 9.20 6.70
CA LEU A 96 -6.92 10.22 5.74
C LEU A 96 -6.01 11.27 6.42
N PRO A 97 -5.14 11.97 5.66
CA PRO A 97 -4.25 12.97 6.24
C PRO A 97 -4.99 14.15 6.88
N ASP A 98 -6.08 14.60 6.25
CA ASP A 98 -6.91 15.72 6.65
C ASP A 98 -8.33 15.58 6.04
N GLN A 99 -9.22 16.55 6.31
CA GLN A 99 -10.61 16.55 5.85
C GLN A 99 -10.81 16.88 4.35
N SER A 100 -9.76 17.34 3.66
CA SER A 100 -9.83 17.66 2.22
C SER A 100 -9.76 16.42 1.34
N TRP A 101 -9.30 15.29 1.88
CA TRP A 101 -9.26 14.04 1.18
C TRP A 101 -10.49 13.19 1.48
N GLU A 102 -10.89 12.38 0.51
CA GLU A 102 -11.87 11.32 0.69
C GLU A 102 -11.37 10.02 0.08
N TRP A 103 -11.83 8.88 0.61
CA TRP A 103 -11.53 7.59 0.00
C TRP A 103 -12.40 7.38 -1.23
N SER A 104 -11.78 7.36 -2.41
CA SER A 104 -12.45 7.02 -3.67
C SER A 104 -12.79 5.52 -3.71
N TRP A 105 -11.92 4.68 -3.14
CA TRP A 105 -12.17 3.25 -2.98
C TRP A 105 -12.78 2.90 -1.63
N LYS A 106 -13.87 2.12 -1.65
CA LYS A 106 -14.58 1.66 -0.45
C LYS A 106 -13.66 0.93 0.53
N GLU A 107 -12.80 0.05 0.02
CA GLU A 107 -11.94 -0.82 0.82
C GLU A 107 -10.51 -0.86 0.27
N TRP A 108 -9.61 -1.52 1.01
CA TRP A 108 -8.27 -1.84 0.55
C TRP A 108 -8.30 -3.03 -0.40
N TYR A 109 -7.53 -2.95 -1.48
CA TYR A 109 -7.41 -4.03 -2.47
C TYR A 109 -6.01 -4.61 -2.50
N VAL A 110 -5.90 -5.90 -2.78
CA VAL A 110 -4.62 -6.60 -2.95
C VAL A 110 -4.04 -6.29 -4.32
N LEU A 111 -2.78 -5.85 -4.37
CA LEU A 111 -2.06 -5.59 -5.61
C LEU A 111 -1.37 -6.84 -6.15
N LYS A 112 -1.60 -7.14 -7.43
CA LYS A 112 -0.83 -8.14 -8.18
C LYS A 112 0.36 -7.45 -8.84
N ILE A 113 1.58 -7.74 -8.36
CA ILE A 113 2.80 -7.12 -8.87
C ILE A 113 3.42 -8.06 -9.91
N ASN A 114 3.51 -7.59 -11.15
CA ASN A 114 4.16 -8.28 -12.28
C ASN A 114 3.66 -9.72 -12.49
N ASP A 115 2.40 -10.00 -12.14
CA ASP A 115 1.75 -11.31 -12.18
C ASP A 115 2.45 -12.45 -11.38
N ASP A 116 3.52 -12.14 -10.65
CA ASP A 116 4.29 -13.10 -9.85
C ASP A 116 3.85 -13.07 -8.38
N VAL A 117 2.55 -13.25 -8.14
CA VAL A 117 1.96 -13.34 -6.80
C VAL A 117 1.08 -14.59 -6.71
N ASP A 118 0.90 -15.14 -5.50
CA ASP A 118 -0.03 -16.25 -5.32
C ASP A 118 -1.51 -15.82 -5.46
N GLU A 119 -2.42 -16.78 -5.36
CA GLU A 119 -3.87 -16.57 -5.45
C GLU A 119 -4.40 -15.51 -4.46
N ASN A 120 -3.71 -15.36 -3.32
CA ASN A 120 -4.05 -14.44 -2.25
C ASN A 120 -3.18 -13.16 -2.24
N GLY A 121 -2.32 -12.99 -3.26
CA GLY A 121 -1.42 -11.86 -3.47
C GLY A 121 -0.14 -11.85 -2.62
N TRP A 122 0.28 -13.00 -2.07
CA TRP A 122 1.53 -13.11 -1.33
C TRP A 122 2.73 -13.33 -2.24
N LEU A 123 3.84 -12.76 -1.79
CA LEU A 123 5.19 -12.94 -2.30
C LEU A 123 6.04 -13.59 -1.21
N TYR A 124 6.84 -14.59 -1.57
CA TYR A 124 7.64 -15.37 -0.65
C TYR A 124 9.12 -15.13 -0.86
N SER A 125 9.90 -15.18 0.22
CA SER A 125 11.35 -15.21 0.17
C SER A 125 11.93 -16.22 1.16
N ARG A 126 13.19 -16.60 0.94
CA ARG A 126 13.82 -17.68 1.70
C ARG A 126 13.98 -17.34 3.17
N ILE A 127 14.67 -16.25 3.55
CA ILE A 127 15.11 -16.05 4.95
C ILE A 127 14.77 -14.67 5.52
N ARG A 128 14.86 -13.60 4.71
CA ARG A 128 14.84 -12.21 5.20
C ARG A 128 14.00 -11.31 4.32
N PHE A 129 13.37 -10.30 4.93
CA PHE A 129 12.57 -9.29 4.24
C PHE A 129 13.40 -8.32 3.36
N ASN A 130 14.70 -8.16 3.63
CA ASN A 130 15.60 -7.38 2.78
C ASN A 130 16.10 -8.14 1.53
N SER A 131 15.46 -9.27 1.19
CA SER A 131 15.79 -10.00 -0.03
C SER A 131 15.38 -9.21 -1.28
N LYS A 132 16.21 -9.29 -2.32
CA LYS A 132 15.86 -8.81 -3.67
C LYS A 132 15.05 -9.84 -4.46
N LYS A 133 15.01 -11.10 -4.00
CA LYS A 133 14.35 -12.22 -4.67
C LYS A 133 13.05 -12.55 -3.94
N TRP A 134 11.94 -12.20 -4.57
CA TRP A 134 10.57 -12.49 -4.15
C TRP A 134 9.88 -13.24 -5.28
N ARG A 135 9.00 -14.19 -4.94
CA ARG A 135 8.26 -15.02 -5.92
C ARG A 135 6.85 -15.28 -5.43
N GLY A 136 5.89 -15.42 -6.33
CA GLY A 136 4.51 -15.80 -6.02
C GLY A 136 4.38 -17.28 -5.66
N SER A 137 5.25 -18.13 -6.22
CA SER A 137 5.26 -19.56 -5.88
C SER A 137 5.88 -19.84 -4.51
N HIS A 138 5.16 -20.60 -3.67
CA HIS A 138 5.61 -20.97 -2.34
C HIS A 138 6.09 -22.43 -2.30
N HIS A 139 7.26 -22.66 -1.68
CA HIS A 139 7.83 -24.00 -1.50
C HIS A 139 8.44 -24.14 -0.11
N PHE A 140 8.78 -25.36 0.29
CA PHE A 140 9.56 -25.60 1.51
C PHE A 140 10.86 -24.76 1.49
N GLY A 141 11.20 -24.13 2.62
CA GLY A 141 12.36 -23.24 2.74
C GLY A 141 12.09 -21.76 2.44
N ASN A 142 10.84 -21.35 2.22
CA ASN A 142 10.42 -19.96 2.29
C ASN A 142 9.98 -19.63 3.73
N PHE A 143 10.70 -18.75 4.42
CA PHE A 143 10.40 -18.39 5.81
C PHE A 143 9.71 -17.04 5.99
N VAL A 144 9.71 -16.18 4.96
CA VAL A 144 9.08 -14.86 5.02
C VAL A 144 8.16 -14.65 3.82
N ARG A 145 7.06 -13.94 4.05
CA ARG A 145 6.15 -13.51 2.99
C ARG A 145 5.71 -12.06 3.17
N LYS A 146 5.38 -11.40 2.07
CA LYS A 146 4.79 -10.05 2.07
C LYS A 146 3.65 -9.93 1.07
N ARG A 147 2.72 -9.02 1.33
CA ARG A 147 1.57 -8.71 0.46
C ARG A 147 1.38 -7.21 0.35
N TYR A 148 1.02 -6.73 -0.83
CA TYR A 148 0.81 -5.30 -1.07
C TYR A 148 -0.68 -4.98 -1.12
N TRP A 149 -1.06 -3.99 -0.35
CA TRP A 149 -2.41 -3.43 -0.29
C TRP A 149 -2.39 -2.03 -0.87
N ALA A 150 -3.41 -1.68 -1.64
CA ALA A 150 -3.61 -0.34 -2.14
C ALA A 150 -5.00 0.20 -1.81
N ARG A 151 -5.06 1.50 -1.57
CA ARG A 151 -6.32 2.25 -1.50
C ARG A 151 -6.18 3.59 -2.19
N LEU A 152 -7.21 3.98 -2.94
CA LEU A 152 -7.25 5.22 -3.69
C LEU A 152 -8.03 6.28 -2.91
N ARG A 153 -7.42 7.46 -2.76
CA ARG A 153 -8.07 8.67 -2.24
C ARG A 153 -8.12 9.78 -3.28
N GLU A 154 -9.10 10.66 -3.18
CA GLU A 154 -9.29 11.81 -4.06
C GLU A 154 -9.50 13.11 -3.28
N LYS A 155 -9.26 14.25 -3.93
CA LYS A 155 -9.58 15.60 -3.46
C LYS A 155 -9.87 16.52 -4.65
#